data_AF-A0A4Q4CK35-F1
#
_entry.id   AF-A0A4Q4CK35-F1
#
_cell.length_a   1.000
_cell.length_b   1.000
_cell.length_c   1.000
_cell.angle_alpha   90.00
_cell.angle_beta   90.00
_cell.angle_gamma   90.00
#
_symmetry.space_group_name_H-M   'P 1'
#
loop_
_entity.id
_entity.type
_entity.pdbx_description
1 polymer ?
#
loop_
_entity_poly.entity_id
_entity_poly.type
_entity_poly.pdbx_seq_one_letter_code
_entity_poly.pdbx_strand_id
1 'polypeptide(L)'
;MNAVTRRRGLSTARIALLTIVTALIASMLAAAPGQAAETALIKWSTSATATETVTVKETATYNGYTGTGEATSTKTAVGIGTAEEATNWEVYYWATVRAQQAASDAAKAAADAEARPIAKQRALADAQAKAAAGPVYIEWSTTATVTESVTVTETATVDGYTGTGTATSTKTATGTGSAKELTYWEVYYWATVRAQAAASAKAKAAAETEARSIAKQRAEA
;
A
#
# COMPACT_ATOMS: atom_id res chain seq x y z
N MET A 1 17.33 17.25 -3.27
CA MET A 1 16.46 17.69 -4.39
C MET A 1 15.71 16.47 -4.90
N ASN A 2 14.49 16.23 -4.40
CA ASN A 2 13.76 14.99 -4.67
C ASN A 2 12.75 15.20 -5.80
N ALA A 3 12.97 14.48 -6.91
CA ALA A 3 12.02 14.39 -8.00
C ALA A 3 10.79 13.59 -7.54
N VAL A 4 9.64 14.25 -7.47
CA VAL A 4 8.33 13.62 -7.24
C VAL A 4 7.91 12.93 -8.53
N THR A 5 8.23 11.66 -8.66
CA THR A 5 7.79 10.82 -9.78
C THR A 5 6.30 10.50 -9.62
N ARG A 6 5.43 11.36 -10.15
CA ARG A 6 3.99 11.06 -10.31
C ARG A 6 3.83 9.89 -11.29
N ARG A 7 3.66 8.67 -10.78
CA ARG A 7 3.18 7.55 -11.61
C ARG A 7 1.71 7.79 -11.94
N ARG A 8 1.45 8.28 -13.16
CA ARG A 8 0.13 8.23 -13.80
C ARG A 8 -0.24 6.74 -13.97
N GLY A 9 -1.16 6.25 -13.14
CA GLY A 9 -1.70 4.89 -13.27
C GLY A 9 -2.43 4.74 -14.60
N LEU A 10 -2.02 3.72 -15.36
CA LEU A 10 -2.53 3.37 -16.67
C LEU A 10 -4.00 2.91 -16.62
N SER A 11 -4.79 3.49 -17.53
CA SER A 11 -5.91 2.92 -18.30
C SER A 11 -6.77 1.82 -17.66
N THR A 12 -7.91 2.22 -17.07
CA THR A 12 -9.04 1.32 -16.84
C THR A 12 -9.79 1.09 -18.15
N ALA A 13 -9.93 -0.18 -18.54
CA ALA A 13 -10.75 -0.61 -19.67
C ALA A 13 -12.21 -0.17 -19.45
N ARG A 14 -12.72 0.62 -20.40
CA ARG A 14 -14.08 1.16 -20.41
C ARG A 14 -14.97 0.21 -21.21
N ILE A 15 -15.91 -0.46 -20.56
CA ILE A 15 -16.99 -1.17 -21.25
C ILE A 15 -18.21 -0.25 -21.23
N ALA A 16 -18.43 0.45 -22.34
CA ALA A 16 -19.66 1.21 -22.58
C ALA A 16 -20.68 0.27 -23.22
N LEU A 17 -21.80 0.01 -22.54
CA LEU A 17 -22.94 -0.67 -23.14
C LEU A 17 -23.87 0.41 -23.72
N LEU A 18 -23.94 0.46 -25.06
CA LEU A 18 -24.64 1.50 -25.83
C LEU A 18 -26.06 1.03 -26.16
N THR A 19 -27.07 1.75 -25.67
CA THR A 19 -28.48 1.57 -26.07
C THR A 19 -29.00 2.86 -26.70
N ILE A 20 -29.32 2.83 -27.98
CA ILE A 20 -29.84 3.97 -28.74
C ILE A 20 -31.36 3.97 -28.65
N VAL A 21 -31.95 5.01 -28.05
CA VAL A 21 -33.39 5.29 -28.12
C VAL A 21 -33.57 6.66 -28.76
N THR A 22 -34.13 6.71 -29.97
CA THR A 22 -34.29 7.91 -30.79
C THR A 22 -35.71 8.45 -30.64
N ALA A 23 -35.88 9.70 -30.18
CA ALA A 23 -37.15 10.42 -30.27
C ALA A 23 -37.03 11.50 -31.35
N LEU A 24 -37.91 11.45 -32.36
CA LEU A 24 -37.90 12.32 -33.53
C LEU A 24 -38.81 13.53 -33.29
N ILE A 25 -38.27 14.75 -33.28
CA ILE A 25 -39.06 15.99 -33.34
C ILE A 25 -38.58 16.77 -34.56
N ALA A 26 -39.28 16.63 -35.68
CA ALA A 26 -39.01 17.40 -36.91
C ALA A 26 -39.90 18.65 -36.94
N SER A 27 -39.29 19.84 -37.04
CA SER A 27 -40.00 21.07 -37.40
C SER A 27 -39.54 21.49 -38.79
N MET A 28 -40.38 21.23 -39.81
CA MET A 28 -40.12 21.69 -41.18
C MET A 28 -40.70 23.09 -41.38
N LEU A 29 -39.84 24.06 -41.66
CA LEU A 29 -40.23 25.38 -42.15
C LEU A 29 -40.17 25.34 -43.68
N ALA A 30 -41.32 25.46 -44.34
CA ALA A 30 -41.42 25.43 -45.81
C ALA A 30 -40.91 26.75 -46.41
N ALA A 31 -39.89 26.68 -47.28
CA ALA A 31 -39.40 27.84 -48.04
C ALA A 31 -40.13 27.95 -49.39
N ALA A 32 -40.63 29.15 -49.70
CA ALA A 32 -41.26 29.48 -50.99
C ALA A 32 -40.22 29.59 -52.13
N PRO A 33 -40.58 29.29 -53.39
CA PRO A 33 -39.61 29.22 -54.48
C PRO A 33 -39.31 30.60 -55.07
N GLY A 34 -38.03 30.97 -55.11
CA GLY A 34 -37.53 32.03 -55.97
C GLY A 34 -36.65 33.07 -55.28
N GLN A 35 -35.40 32.71 -54.97
CA GLN A 35 -34.26 33.63 -54.87
C GLN A 35 -32.96 32.81 -54.87
N ALA A 36 -31.86 33.44 -55.28
CA ALA A 36 -30.54 32.82 -55.47
C ALA A 36 -30.21 31.85 -54.32
N ALA A 37 -29.73 30.66 -54.66
CA ALA A 37 -29.39 29.63 -53.69
C ALA A 37 -28.15 30.06 -52.87
N GLU A 38 -28.34 30.97 -51.92
CA GLU A 38 -27.69 30.80 -50.63
C GLU A 38 -28.02 29.38 -50.20
N THR A 39 -26.99 28.55 -50.02
CA THR A 39 -27.16 27.21 -49.45
C THR A 39 -27.70 27.43 -48.04
N ALA A 40 -29.02 27.47 -47.90
CA ALA A 40 -29.67 27.68 -46.62
C ALA A 40 -29.22 26.56 -45.69
N LEU A 41 -28.50 26.91 -44.63
CA LEU A 41 -28.07 25.93 -43.65
C LEU A 41 -29.30 25.32 -42.98
N ILE A 42 -29.32 24.01 -42.88
CA ILE A 42 -30.38 23.26 -42.23
C ILE A 42 -29.98 23.14 -40.77
N LYS A 43 -30.89 23.51 -39.86
CA LYS A 43 -30.70 23.35 -38.42
C LYS A 43 -31.46 22.12 -37.92
N TRP A 44 -30.79 21.27 -37.16
CA TRP A 44 -31.39 20.07 -36.56
C TRP A 44 -30.95 19.90 -35.12
N SER A 45 -31.90 19.49 -34.27
CA SER A 45 -31.66 19.15 -32.87
C SER A 45 -32.17 17.74 -32.59
N THR A 46 -31.41 16.97 -31.83
CA THR A 46 -31.81 15.65 -31.37
C THR A 46 -31.30 15.38 -29.97
N SER A 47 -31.85 14.36 -29.32
CA SER A 47 -31.42 13.91 -28.00
C SER A 47 -30.89 12.49 -28.06
N ALA A 48 -29.92 12.19 -27.21
CA ALA A 48 -29.43 10.83 -26.99
C ALA A 48 -29.38 10.55 -25.49
N THR A 49 -29.54 9.28 -25.13
CA THR A 49 -29.39 8.80 -23.75
C THR A 49 -28.13 7.95 -23.69
N ALA A 50 -27.30 8.18 -22.67
CA ALA A 50 -26.11 7.38 -22.42
C ALA A 50 -26.09 6.92 -20.96
N THR A 51 -25.64 5.68 -20.74
CA THR A 51 -25.39 5.11 -19.43
C THR A 51 -23.91 4.83 -19.29
N GLU A 52 -23.28 5.39 -18.27
CA GLU A 52 -21.84 5.32 -18.07
C GLU A 52 -21.55 4.83 -16.65
N THR A 53 -20.55 3.97 -16.52
CA THR A 53 -20.06 3.46 -15.24
C THR A 53 -18.66 4.02 -14.99
N VAL A 54 -18.46 4.65 -13.83
CA VAL A 54 -17.18 5.21 -13.42
C VAL A 54 -16.74 4.53 -12.13
N THR A 55 -15.52 3.99 -12.15
CA THR A 55 -14.81 3.49 -10.96
C THR A 55 -13.70 4.45 -10.60
N VAL A 56 -13.73 4.96 -9.37
CA VAL A 56 -12.75 5.90 -8.83
C VAL A 56 -11.94 5.20 -7.74
N LYS A 57 -10.62 5.32 -7.82
CA LYS A 57 -9.68 4.89 -6.78
C LYS A 57 -9.01 6.12 -6.18
N GLU A 58 -9.04 6.23 -4.86
CA GLU A 58 -8.49 7.33 -4.09
C GLU A 58 -7.54 6.80 -3.02
N THR A 59 -6.59 7.65 -2.64
CA THR A 59 -5.65 7.38 -1.55
C THR A 59 -5.75 8.50 -0.53
N ALA A 60 -5.70 8.15 0.76
CA ALA A 60 -5.67 9.11 1.85
C ALA A 60 -4.55 8.74 2.82
N THR A 61 -3.99 9.73 3.53
CA THR A 61 -2.98 9.50 4.56
C THR A 61 -3.50 10.01 5.89
N TYR A 62 -3.33 9.21 6.95
CA TYR A 62 -3.71 9.54 8.31
C TYR A 62 -2.64 8.99 9.27
N ASN A 63 -2.08 9.82 10.15
CA ASN A 63 -1.00 9.44 11.09
C ASN A 63 0.17 8.67 10.44
N GLY A 64 0.55 9.02 9.20
CA GLY A 64 1.63 8.34 8.46
C GLY A 64 1.23 7.03 7.78
N TYR A 65 -0.02 6.57 7.95
CA TYR A 65 -0.55 5.39 7.27
C TYR A 65 -1.32 5.80 6.02
N THR A 66 -1.03 5.14 4.90
CA THR A 66 -1.75 5.35 3.64
C THR A 66 -2.85 4.29 3.46
N GLY A 67 -4.08 4.78 3.31
CA GLY A 67 -5.25 3.99 2.99
C GLY A 67 -5.67 4.12 1.54
N THR A 68 -6.36 3.11 1.02
CA THR A 68 -6.91 3.07 -0.34
C THR A 68 -8.41 2.89 -0.30
N GLY A 69 -9.14 3.61 -1.15
CA GLY A 69 -10.58 3.49 -1.27
C GLY A 69 -10.98 3.42 -2.74
N GLU A 70 -11.96 2.57 -3.02
CA GLU A 70 -12.50 2.37 -4.36
C GLU A 70 -14.03 2.45 -4.31
N ALA A 71 -14.62 3.13 -5.27
CA ALA A 71 -16.07 3.21 -5.43
C ALA A 71 -16.43 3.21 -6.91
N THR A 72 -17.56 2.60 -7.23
CA THR A 72 -18.11 2.53 -8.58
C THR A 72 -19.52 3.10 -8.55
N SER A 73 -19.84 3.96 -9.51
CA SER A 73 -21.20 4.46 -9.72
C SER A 73 -21.57 4.36 -11.19
N THR A 74 -22.83 4.06 -11.46
CA THR A 74 -23.41 4.01 -12.81
C THR A 74 -24.50 5.06 -12.89
N LYS A 75 -24.43 5.93 -13.91
CA LYS A 75 -25.41 6.98 -14.15
C LYS A 75 -25.87 6.98 -15.59
N THR A 76 -27.12 7.39 -15.76
CA THR A 76 -27.72 7.61 -17.07
C THR A 76 -28.02 9.10 -17.21
N ALA A 77 -27.69 9.67 -18.36
CA ALA A 77 -28.00 11.06 -18.68
C ALA A 77 -28.54 11.18 -20.10
N VAL A 78 -29.29 12.25 -20.34
CA VAL A 78 -29.80 12.63 -21.65
C VAL A 78 -29.05 13.89 -22.10
N GLY A 79 -28.48 13.85 -23.30
CA GLY A 79 -27.78 14.96 -23.93
C GLY A 79 -28.53 15.44 -25.15
N ILE A 80 -28.49 16.75 -25.40
CA ILE A 80 -29.08 17.37 -26.59
C ILE A 80 -27.95 17.85 -27.49
N GLY A 81 -28.01 17.50 -28.76
CA GLY A 81 -27.07 17.94 -29.78
C GLY A 81 -27.80 18.74 -30.84
N THR A 82 -27.24 19.89 -31.19
CA THR A 82 -27.74 20.74 -32.27
C THR A 82 -26.62 20.95 -33.28
N ALA A 83 -26.94 20.85 -34.57
CA ALA A 83 -26.03 21.14 -35.66
C ALA A 83 -26.72 21.99 -36.73
N GLU A 84 -25.89 22.61 -37.57
CA GLU A 84 -26.31 23.51 -38.64
C GLU A 84 -25.38 23.27 -39.83
N GLU A 85 -25.89 22.65 -40.90
CA GLU A 85 -25.08 22.15 -42.02
C GLU A 85 -25.79 22.30 -43.36
N ALA A 86 -25.03 22.19 -44.46
CA ALA A 86 -25.55 22.37 -45.81
C ALA A 86 -26.42 21.21 -46.30
N THR A 87 -26.27 20.01 -45.71
CA THR A 87 -27.05 18.82 -46.10
C THR A 87 -27.80 18.20 -44.94
N ASN A 88 -28.95 17.58 -45.24
CA ASN A 88 -29.77 16.83 -44.27
C ASN A 88 -28.98 15.71 -43.59
N TRP A 89 -28.06 15.06 -44.31
CA TRP A 89 -27.24 13.99 -43.74
C TRP A 89 -26.24 14.53 -42.72
N GLU A 90 -25.50 15.58 -43.06
CA GLU A 90 -24.49 16.17 -42.18
C GLU A 90 -25.10 16.76 -40.92
N VAL A 91 -26.22 17.49 -41.04
CA VAL A 91 -26.88 18.09 -39.88
C VAL A 91 -27.41 17.02 -38.92
N TYR A 92 -27.99 15.93 -39.45
CA TYR A 92 -28.45 14.82 -38.64
C TYR A 92 -27.28 14.09 -37.97
N TYR A 93 -26.21 13.81 -38.72
CA TYR A 93 -25.02 13.15 -38.23
C TYR A 93 -24.39 13.94 -37.07
N TRP A 94 -24.11 15.23 -37.27
CA TRP A 94 -23.44 16.05 -36.26
C TRP A 94 -24.31 16.32 -35.04
N ALA A 95 -25.62 16.56 -35.21
CA ALA A 95 -26.53 16.70 -34.08
C ALA A 95 -26.58 15.42 -33.25
N THR A 96 -26.58 14.25 -33.90
CA THR A 96 -26.59 12.95 -33.20
C THR A 96 -25.28 12.71 -32.45
N VAL A 97 -24.12 12.95 -33.08
CA VAL A 97 -22.81 12.82 -32.42
C VAL A 97 -22.69 13.78 -31.23
N ARG A 98 -23.12 15.03 -31.38
CA ARG A 98 -23.13 16.02 -30.30
C ARG A 98 -24.06 15.60 -29.15
N ALA A 99 -25.25 15.08 -29.47
CA ALA A 99 -26.20 14.62 -28.46
C ALA A 99 -25.63 13.45 -27.63
N GLN A 100 -25.00 12.48 -28.31
CA GLN A 100 -24.34 11.34 -27.67
C GLN A 100 -23.17 11.76 -26.79
N GLN A 101 -22.31 12.64 -27.29
CA GLN A 101 -21.17 13.16 -26.52
C GLN A 101 -21.66 13.89 -25.26
N ALA A 102 -22.65 14.78 -25.40
CA ALA A 102 -23.25 15.49 -24.26
C ALA A 102 -23.86 14.53 -23.23
N ALA A 103 -24.56 13.49 -23.68
CA ALA A 103 -25.15 12.48 -22.80
C ALA A 103 -24.07 11.69 -22.04
N SER A 104 -23.02 11.25 -22.74
CA SER A 104 -21.92 10.48 -22.16
C SER A 104 -21.11 11.30 -21.16
N ASP A 105 -20.79 12.56 -21.48
CA ASP A 105 -20.05 13.44 -20.58
C ASP A 105 -20.85 13.77 -19.32
N ALA A 106 -22.15 14.05 -19.45
CA ALA A 106 -23.04 14.28 -18.32
C ALA A 106 -23.16 13.04 -17.41
N ALA A 107 -23.34 11.85 -18.00
CA ALA A 107 -23.41 10.59 -17.26
C ALA A 107 -22.10 10.30 -16.51
N LYS A 108 -20.94 10.48 -17.17
CA LYS A 108 -19.62 10.32 -16.54
C LYS A 108 -19.40 11.30 -15.40
N ALA A 109 -19.71 12.58 -15.62
CA ALA A 109 -19.55 13.62 -14.60
C ALA A 109 -20.41 13.31 -13.36
N ALA A 110 -21.67 12.90 -13.56
CA ALA A 110 -22.56 12.51 -12.47
C ALA A 110 -22.06 11.25 -11.73
N ALA A 111 -21.59 10.23 -12.45
CA ALA A 111 -21.07 9.00 -11.86
C ALA A 111 -19.78 9.27 -11.05
N ASP A 112 -18.87 10.09 -11.57
CA ASP A 112 -17.65 10.50 -10.86
C ASP A 112 -17.98 11.34 -9.61
N ALA A 113 -18.92 12.28 -9.71
CA ALA A 113 -19.34 13.12 -8.59
C ALA A 113 -19.90 12.31 -7.41
N GLU A 114 -20.53 11.16 -7.68
CA GLU A 114 -20.99 10.24 -6.64
C GLU A 114 -19.88 9.29 -6.14
N ALA A 115 -19.13 8.67 -7.05
CA ALA A 115 -18.13 7.68 -6.69
C ALA A 115 -16.94 8.30 -5.93
N ARG A 116 -16.47 9.49 -6.34
CA ARG A 116 -15.27 10.11 -5.76
C ARG A 116 -15.35 10.41 -4.26
N PRO A 117 -16.41 11.05 -3.71
CA PRO A 117 -16.49 11.28 -2.26
C PRO A 117 -16.54 9.97 -1.47
N ILE A 118 -17.21 8.94 -1.99
CA ILE A 118 -17.26 7.61 -1.37
C ILE A 118 -15.87 6.96 -1.36
N ALA A 119 -15.13 7.00 -2.48
CA ALA A 119 -13.76 6.49 -2.56
C ALA A 119 -12.84 7.21 -1.57
N LYS A 120 -12.95 8.54 -1.43
CA LYS A 120 -12.18 9.32 -0.43
C LYS A 120 -12.51 8.92 1.01
N GLN A 121 -13.81 8.77 1.33
CA GLN A 121 -14.24 8.33 2.66
C GLN A 121 -13.69 6.94 2.99
N ARG A 122 -13.75 6.01 2.03
CA ARG A 122 -13.19 4.65 2.18
C ARG A 122 -11.67 4.69 2.37
N ALA A 123 -10.96 5.52 1.61
CA ALA A 123 -9.52 5.67 1.73
C ALA A 123 -9.11 6.22 3.11
N LEU A 124 -9.85 7.18 3.65
CA LEU A 124 -9.61 7.72 4.99
C LEU A 124 -9.91 6.68 6.07
N ALA A 125 -11.02 5.95 5.96
CA ALA A 125 -11.38 4.90 6.89
C ALA A 125 -10.33 3.77 6.92
N ASP A 126 -9.82 3.36 5.75
CA ASP A 126 -8.72 2.38 5.66
C ASP A 126 -7.43 2.91 6.30
N ALA A 127 -7.08 4.17 6.06
CA ALA A 127 -5.92 4.80 6.71
C ALA A 127 -6.06 4.84 8.24
N GLN A 128 -7.25 5.17 8.74
CA GLN A 128 -7.57 5.17 10.16
C GLN A 128 -7.53 3.76 10.76
N ALA A 129 -8.04 2.75 10.05
CA ALA A 129 -7.98 1.36 10.47
C ALA A 129 -6.53 0.86 10.58
N LYS A 130 -5.69 1.18 9.60
CA LYS A 130 -4.25 0.88 9.65
C LYS A 130 -3.54 1.57 10.80
N ALA A 131 -3.87 2.84 11.05
CA ALA A 131 -3.33 3.57 12.20
C ALA A 131 -3.76 2.97 13.54
N ALA A 132 -5.01 2.51 13.66
CA ALA A 132 -5.52 1.87 14.86
C ALA A 132 -4.94 0.47 15.10
N ALA A 133 -4.69 -0.29 14.03
CA ALA A 133 -4.00 -1.59 14.12
C ALA A 133 -2.54 -1.43 14.58
N GLY A 134 -1.94 -0.28 14.29
CA GLY A 134 -0.56 0.01 14.64
C GLY A 134 0.43 -0.86 13.85
N PRO A 135 1.72 -0.84 14.23
CA PRO A 135 2.71 -1.72 13.63
C PRO A 135 2.45 -3.19 13.95
N VAL A 136 2.56 -4.04 12.93
CA VAL A 136 2.58 -5.50 13.10
C VAL A 136 4.00 -5.91 13.48
N TYR A 137 4.19 -6.31 14.73
CA TYR A 137 5.46 -6.84 15.20
C TYR A 137 5.59 -8.31 14.86
N ILE A 138 6.82 -8.71 14.54
CA ILE A 138 7.24 -10.11 14.39
C ILE A 138 7.93 -10.51 15.67
N GLU A 139 7.54 -11.65 16.23
CA GLU A 139 8.19 -12.27 17.38
C GLU A 139 8.99 -13.48 16.90
N TRP A 140 10.24 -13.60 17.37
CA TRP A 140 11.11 -14.72 17.04
C TRP A 140 11.92 -15.15 18.26
N SER A 141 12.15 -16.44 18.39
CA SER A 141 12.97 -17.04 19.42
C SER A 141 13.93 -18.04 18.78
N THR A 142 15.19 -18.03 19.22
CA THR A 142 16.21 -18.95 18.74
C THR A 142 17.16 -19.34 19.85
N THR A 143 17.95 -20.37 19.61
CA THR A 143 18.98 -20.85 20.52
C THR A 143 20.36 -20.70 19.91
N ALA A 144 21.36 -20.50 20.76
CA ALA A 144 22.76 -20.52 20.38
C ALA A 144 23.53 -21.37 21.39
N THR A 145 24.52 -22.11 20.89
CA THR A 145 25.45 -22.88 21.72
C THR A 145 26.82 -22.24 21.59
N VAL A 146 27.41 -21.89 22.74
CA VAL A 146 28.70 -21.19 22.80
C VAL A 146 29.61 -21.96 23.75
N THR A 147 30.89 -22.03 23.37
CA THR A 147 31.96 -22.59 24.19
C THR A 147 32.87 -21.46 24.65
N GLU A 148 33.16 -21.40 25.95
CA GLU A 148 33.99 -20.38 26.57
C GLU A 148 35.06 -21.04 27.42
N SER A 149 36.24 -20.43 27.43
CA SER A 149 37.37 -20.85 28.25
C SER A 149 37.73 -19.74 29.22
N VAL A 150 37.86 -20.08 30.49
CA VAL A 150 38.23 -19.14 31.55
C VAL A 150 39.44 -19.66 32.29
N THR A 151 40.47 -18.82 32.41
CA THR A 151 41.65 -19.07 33.24
C THR A 151 41.55 -18.25 34.51
N VAL A 152 41.67 -18.91 35.67
CA VAL A 152 41.64 -18.30 36.99
C VAL A 152 42.96 -18.58 37.68
N THR A 153 43.50 -17.59 38.38
CA THR A 153 44.63 -17.75 39.30
C THR A 153 44.17 -17.41 40.70
N GLU A 154 44.41 -18.31 41.64
CA GLU A 154 44.09 -18.17 43.06
C GLU A 154 45.37 -18.22 43.88
N THR A 155 45.34 -17.57 45.04
CA THR A 155 46.42 -17.61 46.02
C THR A 155 45.87 -18.06 47.35
N ALA A 156 46.55 -18.98 48.03
CA ALA A 156 46.16 -19.46 49.34
C ALA A 156 47.34 -19.46 50.29
N THR A 157 47.09 -19.35 51.60
CA THR A 157 48.12 -19.47 52.63
C THR A 157 47.75 -20.59 53.58
N VAL A 158 48.62 -21.60 53.69
CA VAL A 158 48.45 -22.78 54.55
C VAL A 158 49.66 -22.85 55.47
N ASP A 159 49.43 -22.92 56.77
CA ASP A 159 50.48 -23.00 57.81
C ASP A 159 51.59 -21.94 57.68
N GLY A 160 51.23 -20.73 57.23
CA GLY A 160 52.15 -19.60 57.06
C GLY A 160 52.91 -19.59 55.72
N TYR A 161 52.70 -20.57 54.85
CA TYR A 161 53.26 -20.61 53.49
C TYR A 161 52.21 -20.19 52.46
N THR A 162 52.56 -19.28 51.56
CA THR A 162 51.68 -18.83 50.48
C THR A 162 51.97 -19.58 49.17
N GLY A 163 50.95 -20.25 48.64
CA GLY A 163 50.97 -20.92 47.34
C GLY A 163 50.10 -20.18 46.31
N THR A 164 50.42 -20.39 45.03
CA THR A 164 49.66 -19.84 43.89
C THR A 164 49.25 -20.98 42.97
N GLY A 165 47.97 -21.04 42.60
CA GLY A 165 47.43 -22.04 41.69
C GLY A 165 46.73 -21.38 40.51
N THR A 166 47.09 -21.79 39.29
CA THR A 166 46.40 -21.36 38.07
C THR A 166 45.69 -22.56 37.45
N ALA A 167 44.46 -22.37 36.99
CA ALA A 167 43.71 -23.39 36.26
C ALA A 167 42.88 -22.76 35.14
N THR A 168 42.71 -23.53 34.07
CA THR A 168 41.83 -23.17 32.94
C THR A 168 40.72 -24.21 32.85
N SER A 169 39.48 -23.75 32.70
CA SER A 169 38.33 -24.59 32.39
C SER A 169 37.67 -24.10 31.11
N THR A 170 37.15 -25.05 30.33
CA THR A 170 36.36 -24.79 29.13
C THR A 170 34.98 -25.41 29.31
N LYS A 171 33.93 -24.61 29.14
CA LYS A 171 32.54 -25.07 29.21
C LYS A 171 31.77 -24.65 27.96
N THR A 172 30.82 -25.49 27.59
CA THR A 172 29.84 -25.22 26.54
C THR A 172 28.48 -25.06 27.17
N ALA A 173 27.73 -24.03 26.76
CA ALA A 173 26.36 -23.82 27.21
C ALA A 173 25.46 -23.39 26.06
N THR A 174 24.16 -23.69 26.21
CA THR A 174 23.11 -23.25 25.28
C THR A 174 22.27 -22.15 25.93
N GLY A 175 22.04 -21.08 25.17
CA GLY A 175 21.21 -19.95 25.54
C GLY A 175 20.07 -19.78 24.55
N THR A 176 18.94 -19.27 25.04
CA THR A 176 17.79 -18.88 24.21
C THR A 176 17.69 -17.37 24.21
N GLY A 177 17.41 -16.78 23.04
CA GLY A 177 17.18 -15.36 22.88
C GLY A 177 15.91 -15.12 22.08
N SER A 178 15.11 -14.16 22.54
CA SER A 178 13.89 -13.73 21.86
C SER A 178 13.91 -12.23 21.57
N ALA A 179 13.24 -11.82 20.51
CA ALA A 179 13.08 -10.42 20.11
C ALA A 179 11.69 -10.17 19.50
N LYS A 180 11.31 -8.89 19.46
CA LYS A 180 10.03 -8.40 18.94
C LYS A 180 10.28 -7.12 18.15
N GLU A 181 10.26 -7.22 16.83
CA GLU A 181 10.68 -6.12 15.93
C GLU A 181 9.77 -6.02 14.70
N LEU A 182 9.92 -4.95 13.92
CA LEU A 182 9.08 -4.68 12.74
C LEU A 182 9.50 -5.50 11.51
N THR A 183 10.77 -5.86 11.42
CA THR A 183 11.31 -6.58 10.26
C THR A 183 11.86 -7.94 10.65
N TYR A 184 11.82 -8.87 9.69
CA TYR A 184 12.35 -10.22 9.87
C TYR A 184 13.87 -10.20 10.15
N TRP A 185 14.60 -9.30 9.50
CA TRP A 185 16.04 -9.16 9.74
C TRP A 185 16.34 -8.69 11.17
N GLU A 186 15.65 -7.66 11.66
CA GLU A 186 15.87 -7.13 13.02
C GLU A 186 15.52 -8.16 14.08
N VAL A 187 14.35 -8.82 13.95
CA VAL A 187 13.92 -9.79 14.96
C VAL A 187 14.87 -11.00 15.00
N TYR A 188 15.34 -11.47 13.85
CA TYR A 188 16.29 -12.57 13.77
C TYR A 188 17.66 -12.18 14.31
N TYR A 189 18.16 -11.01 13.94
CA TYR A 189 19.44 -10.47 14.40
C TYR A 189 19.46 -10.36 15.93
N TRP A 190 18.48 -9.68 16.52
CA TRP A 190 18.45 -9.46 17.96
C TRP A 190 18.20 -10.74 18.76
N ALA A 191 17.33 -11.63 18.28
CA ALA A 191 17.13 -12.93 18.93
C ALA A 191 18.44 -13.74 18.96
N THR A 192 19.19 -13.76 17.86
CA THR A 192 20.48 -14.46 17.76
C THR A 192 21.53 -13.84 18.69
N VAL A 193 21.69 -12.51 18.69
CA VAL A 193 22.65 -11.81 19.56
C VAL A 193 22.33 -12.08 21.03
N ARG A 194 21.05 -12.01 21.42
CA ARG A 194 20.61 -12.33 22.79
C ARG A 194 20.86 -13.79 23.15
N ALA A 195 20.61 -14.73 22.22
CA ALA A 195 20.87 -16.14 22.45
C ALA A 195 22.36 -16.43 22.67
N GLN A 196 23.23 -15.83 21.86
CA GLN A 196 24.68 -15.94 22.00
C GLN A 196 25.19 -15.34 23.31
N ALA A 197 24.72 -14.13 23.66
CA ALA A 197 25.09 -13.49 24.91
C ALA A 197 24.66 -14.33 26.13
N ALA A 198 23.44 -14.88 26.11
CA ALA A 198 22.95 -15.77 27.16
C ALA A 198 23.77 -17.08 27.25
N ALA A 199 24.12 -17.68 26.11
CA ALA A 199 24.96 -18.87 26.06
C ALA A 199 26.38 -18.60 26.60
N SER A 200 27.01 -17.51 26.14
CA SER A 200 28.36 -17.09 26.59
C SER A 200 28.38 -16.81 28.09
N ALA A 201 27.42 -16.06 28.62
CA ALA A 201 27.34 -15.76 30.06
C ALA A 201 27.24 -17.05 30.90
N LYS A 202 26.40 -18.01 30.49
CA LYS A 202 26.29 -19.32 31.15
C LYS A 202 27.59 -20.12 31.06
N ALA A 203 28.20 -20.21 29.88
CA ALA A 203 29.44 -20.95 29.66
C ALA A 203 30.59 -20.36 30.49
N LYS A 204 30.75 -19.02 30.49
CA LYS A 204 31.76 -18.33 31.31
C LYS A 204 31.55 -18.56 32.80
N ALA A 205 30.34 -18.39 33.31
CA ALA A 205 30.06 -18.59 34.74
C ALA A 205 30.38 -20.03 35.19
N ALA A 206 30.02 -21.03 34.37
CA ALA A 206 30.33 -22.42 34.64
C ALA A 206 31.85 -22.71 34.56
N ALA A 207 32.54 -22.17 33.56
CA ALA A 207 33.98 -22.32 33.41
C ALA A 207 34.75 -21.65 34.55
N GLU A 208 34.37 -20.42 34.94
CA GLU A 208 34.98 -19.71 36.05
C GLU A 208 34.81 -20.45 37.38
N THR A 209 33.61 -20.98 37.65
CA THR A 209 33.32 -21.74 38.86
C THR A 209 34.24 -22.96 38.99
N GLU A 210 34.40 -23.74 37.91
CA GLU A 210 35.28 -24.91 37.91
C GLU A 210 36.76 -24.52 37.95
N ALA A 211 37.19 -23.55 37.14
CA ALA A 211 38.58 -23.09 37.11
C ALA A 211 39.02 -22.55 38.47
N ARG A 212 38.18 -21.74 39.14
CA ARG A 212 38.44 -21.22 40.48
C ARG A 212 38.59 -22.36 41.50
N SER A 213 37.71 -23.35 41.46
CA SER A 213 37.79 -24.52 42.36
C SER A 213 39.12 -25.27 42.22
N ILE A 214 39.55 -25.54 40.97
CA ILE A 214 40.82 -26.23 40.70
C ILE A 214 42.03 -25.35 41.05
N ALA A 215 42.00 -24.06 40.70
CA ALA A 215 43.06 -23.11 41.01
C ALA A 215 43.29 -23.02 42.52
N LYS A 216 42.22 -22.96 43.31
CA LYS A 216 42.29 -22.95 44.77
C LYS A 216 42.91 -24.23 45.33
N GLN A 217 42.46 -25.40 44.87
CA GLN A 217 43.05 -26.69 45.29
C GLN A 217 44.56 -26.75 44.99
N ARG A 218 45.01 -26.18 43.86
CA ARG A 218 46.43 -26.09 43.49
C ARG A 218 47.22 -25.09 44.33
N ALA A 219 46.58 -24.01 44.79
CA ALA A 219 47.21 -23.01 45.64
C ALA A 219 47.42 -23.49 47.09
N GLU A 220 46.61 -24.47 47.52
CA GLU A 220 46.63 -25.05 48.87
C GLU A 220 47.47 -26.34 48.98
N ALA A 221 47.94 -26.88 47.85
CA ALA A 221 48.75 -28.10 47.76
C ALA A 221 50.25 -27.82 47.90
#